data_AF-A0A7S0QET9-F1
#
_entry.id   AF-A0A7S0QET9-F1
#
_cell.length_a   1.000
_cell.length_b   1.000
_cell.length_c   1.000
_cell.angle_alpha   90.00
_cell.angle_beta   90.00
_cell.angle_gamma   90.00
#
_symmetry.space_group_name_H-M   'P 1'
#
loop_
_entity.id
_entity.type
_entity.pdbx_description
1 polymer ?
#
loop_
_entity_poly.entity_id
_entity_poly.type
_entity_poly.pdbx_seq_one_letter_code
_entity_poly.pdbx_strand_id
1 'polypeptide(L)'
;RMRKYKLMFQEYQNTWNKYKEGITLFGRPLKCIAELDTTAQELDLLDELYTLYVNVLESINEFSSLPFMSYAVQMEKIETVMHMYQTRCNQMPSILRDWRAYGDLKDMIDDFL
;
A
#
# COMPACT_ATOMS: atom_id res chain seq x y z
N ARG A 1 0.81 -4.24 -14.50
CA ARG A 1 -0.65 -4.08 -14.41
C ARG A 1 -1.03 -2.88 -13.52
N MET A 2 -0.54 -2.75 -12.28
CA MET A 2 -0.72 -1.58 -11.39
C MET A 2 -0.43 -0.22 -12.04
N ARG A 3 0.72 -0.08 -12.73
CA ARG A 3 1.08 1.17 -13.45
C ARG A 3 0.02 1.66 -14.43
N LYS A 4 -0.73 0.76 -15.08
CA LYS A 4 -1.78 1.11 -16.04
C LYS A 4 -2.98 1.75 -15.33
N TYR A 5 -3.37 1.22 -14.17
CA TYR A 5 -4.47 1.76 -13.37
C TYR A 5 -4.14 3.11 -12.77
N LYS A 6 -2.90 3.31 -12.28
CA LYS A 6 -2.41 4.63 -11.85
C LYS A 6 -2.47 5.68 -12.96
N LEU A 7 -2.06 5.32 -14.18
CA LEU A 7 -2.10 6.22 -15.33
C LEU A 7 -3.54 6.59 -15.71
N MET A 8 -4.45 5.61 -15.78
CA MET A 8 -5.86 5.86 -16.05
C MET A 8 -6.52 6.73 -14.97
N PHE A 9 -6.17 6.52 -13.71
CA PHE A 9 -6.66 7.35 -12.60
C PHE A 9 -6.18 8.80 -12.72
N GLN A 10 -4.89 9.02 -13.02
CA GLN A 10 -4.35 10.36 -13.25
C GLN A 10 -5.04 11.07 -14.42
N GLU A 11 -5.30 10.38 -15.53
CA GLU A 11 -6.03 10.95 -16.68
C GLU A 11 -7.46 11.37 -16.30
N TYR A 12 -8.15 10.54 -15.50
CA TYR A 12 -9.46 10.86 -14.94
C TYR A 12 -9.41 12.07 -14.01
N GLN A 13 -8.41 12.13 -13.13
CA GLN A 13 -8.22 13.22 -12.18
C GLN A 13 -7.92 14.55 -12.88
N ASN A 14 -7.12 14.52 -13.94
CA ASN A 14 -6.85 15.67 -14.79
C ASN A 14 -8.10 16.16 -15.55
N THR A 15 -8.92 15.23 -16.03
CA THR A 15 -10.20 15.55 -16.68
C THR A 15 -11.18 16.16 -15.69
N TRP A 16 -11.24 15.60 -14.48
CA TRP A 16 -12.07 16.10 -13.39
C TRP A 16 -11.67 17.50 -12.93
N ASN A 17 -10.37 17.79 -12.79
CA ASN A 17 -9.89 19.12 -12.45
C ASN A 17 -10.27 20.18 -13.49
N LYS A 18 -10.13 19.86 -14.78
CA LYS A 18 -10.61 20.74 -15.88
C LYS A 18 -12.12 20.98 -15.81
N TYR A 19 -12.88 19.94 -15.48
CA TYR A 19 -14.34 20.02 -15.34
C TYR A 19 -14.74 20.89 -14.13
N LYS A 20 -14.03 20.76 -13.01
CA LYS A 20 -14.19 21.55 -11.79
C LYS A 20 -13.88 23.03 -12.00
N GLU A 21 -12.79 23.34 -12.72
CA GLU A 21 -12.46 24.70 -13.13
C GLU A 21 -13.57 25.32 -14.00
N GLY A 22 -14.08 24.56 -14.98
CA GLY A 22 -15.21 24.98 -15.81
C GLY A 22 -16.48 25.24 -14.98
N ILE A 23 -16.86 24.34 -14.08
CA ILE A 23 -18.05 24.53 -13.23
C ILE A 23 -17.92 25.77 -12.32
N THR A 24 -16.73 26.01 -11.78
CA THR A 24 -16.42 27.18 -10.95
C THR A 24 -16.54 28.48 -11.74
N LEU A 25 -16.08 28.48 -12.99
CA LEU A 25 -16.18 29.63 -13.91
C LEU A 25 -17.64 29.97 -14.27
N PHE A 26 -18.51 28.95 -14.33
CA PHE A 26 -19.93 29.11 -14.71
C PHE A 26 -20.91 29.18 -13.51
N GLY A 27 -20.41 29.21 -12.27
CA GLY A 27 -21.23 29.40 -11.06
C GLY A 27 -22.27 28.30 -10.80
N ARG A 28 -22.10 27.10 -11.38
CA ARG A 28 -23.00 25.96 -11.14
C ARG A 28 -22.61 25.25 -9.84
N PRO A 29 -23.58 24.71 -9.06
CA PRO A 29 -23.25 23.96 -7.86
C PRO A 29 -22.43 22.73 -8.22
N LEU A 30 -21.21 22.66 -7.68
CA LEU A 30 -20.34 21.50 -7.76
C LEU A 30 -21.05 20.31 -7.11
N LYS A 31 -21.44 19.33 -7.91
CA LYS A 31 -21.71 17.99 -7.39
C LYS A 31 -20.34 17.41 -7.02
N CYS A 32 -19.94 17.52 -5.76
CA CYS A 32 -18.78 16.79 -5.26
C CYS A 32 -19.01 15.32 -5.54
N ILE A 33 -18.22 14.73 -6.44
CA ILE A 33 -18.19 13.30 -6.64
C ILE A 33 -17.37 12.74 -5.48
N ALA A 34 -18.02 12.56 -4.33
CA ALA A 34 -17.43 11.95 -3.15
C ALA A 34 -16.80 10.59 -3.46
N GLU A 35 -17.36 9.89 -4.45
CA GLU A 35 -16.88 8.59 -4.96
C GLU A 35 -15.46 8.67 -5.55
N LEU A 36 -15.03 9.82 -6.07
CA LEU A 36 -13.71 9.99 -6.69
C LEU A 36 -12.61 10.13 -5.63
N ASP A 37 -12.90 10.82 -4.53
CA ASP A 37 -11.98 10.97 -3.40
C ASP A 37 -11.85 9.65 -2.62
N THR A 38 -12.94 8.90 -2.44
CA THR A 38 -12.87 7.55 -1.84
C THR A 38 -12.07 6.59 -2.70
N THR A 39 -12.24 6.61 -4.03
CA THR A 39 -11.47 5.73 -4.93
C THR A 39 -9.98 6.08 -4.92
N ALA A 40 -9.63 7.38 -4.79
CA ALA A 40 -8.25 7.81 -4.64
C ALA A 40 -7.60 7.24 -3.37
N GLN A 41 -8.31 7.37 -2.25
CA GLN A 41 -7.84 6.86 -0.95
C GLN A 41 -7.69 5.34 -0.96
N GLU A 42 -8.64 4.61 -1.57
CA GLU A 42 -8.55 3.15 -1.71
C GLU A 42 -7.36 2.73 -2.57
N LEU A 43 -7.06 3.46 -3.65
CA LEU A 43 -5.90 3.19 -4.50
C LEU A 43 -4.56 3.45 -3.79
N ASP A 44 -4.46 4.54 -3.02
CA ASP A 44 -3.26 4.84 -2.25
C ASP A 44 -3.02 3.78 -1.17
N LEU A 45 -4.07 3.35 -0.48
CA LEU A 45 -4.05 2.27 0.50
C LEU A 45 -3.61 0.93 -0.12
N LEU A 46 -4.08 0.61 -1.33
CA LEU A 46 -3.68 -0.60 -2.06
C LEU A 46 -2.22 -0.55 -2.52
N ASP A 47 -1.73 0.63 -2.92
CA ASP A 47 -0.34 0.80 -3.31
C ASP A 47 0.60 0.62 -2.11
N GLU A 48 0.23 1.20 -0.96
CA GLU A 48 0.98 1.03 0.29
C GLU A 48 1.09 -0.45 0.70
N LEU A 49 -0.02 -1.20 0.61
CA LEU A 49 -0.04 -2.65 0.87
C LEU A 49 0.90 -3.41 -0.06
N TYR A 50 0.85 -3.11 -1.37
CA TYR A 50 1.69 -3.80 -2.35
C TYR A 50 3.18 -3.49 -2.14
N THR A 51 3.52 -2.23 -1.85
CA THR A 51 4.89 -1.83 -1.53
C THR A 51 5.39 -2.52 -0.25
N LEU A 52 4.56 -2.59 0.79
CA LEU A 52 4.90 -3.31 2.02
C LEU A 52 5.19 -4.79 1.73
N TYR A 53 4.34 -5.43 0.93
CA TYR A 53 4.49 -6.84 0.55
C TYR A 53 5.80 -7.12 -0.19
N VAL A 54 6.13 -6.29 -1.18
CA VAL A 54 7.40 -6.43 -1.92
C VAL A 54 8.60 -6.24 -0.97
N ASN A 55 8.55 -5.25 -0.09
CA ASN A 55 9.64 -4.99 0.87
C ASN A 55 9.86 -6.17 1.85
N VAL A 56 8.78 -6.79 2.32
CA VAL A 56 8.86 -7.98 3.20
C VAL A 56 9.49 -9.15 2.45
N LEU A 57 9.05 -9.43 1.22
CA LEU A 57 9.62 -10.49 0.39
C LEU A 57 11.10 -10.27 0.08
N GLU A 58 11.49 -9.03 -0.27
CA GLU A 58 12.88 -8.69 -0.53
C GLU A 58 13.74 -8.87 0.72
N SER A 59 13.25 -8.41 1.87
CA SER A 59 13.94 -8.57 3.17
C SER A 59 14.14 -10.05 3.51
N ILE A 60 13.11 -10.88 3.37
CA ILE A 60 13.18 -12.33 3.59
C ILE A 60 14.20 -13.00 2.67
N ASN A 61 14.20 -12.63 1.39
CA ASN A 61 15.15 -13.18 0.42
C ASN A 61 16.59 -12.76 0.75
N GLU A 62 16.79 -11.52 1.18
CA GLU A 62 18.09 -11.02 1.66
C GLU A 62 18.55 -11.83 2.87
N PHE A 63 17.69 -12.04 3.87
CA PHE A 63 17.99 -12.87 5.05
C PHE A 63 18.33 -14.32 4.68
N SER A 64 17.64 -14.91 3.71
CA SER A 64 17.92 -16.27 3.24
C SER A 64 19.26 -16.40 2.51
N SER A 65 19.81 -15.31 1.97
CA SER A 65 21.07 -15.32 1.21
C SER A 65 22.32 -15.15 2.08
N LEU A 66 22.15 -14.89 3.38
CA LEU A 66 23.25 -14.49 4.26
C LEU A 66 24.02 -15.68 4.86
N PRO A 67 25.36 -15.56 5.04
CA PRO A 67 26.17 -16.61 5.65
C PRO A 67 25.81 -16.85 7.13
N PHE A 68 25.69 -18.13 7.50
CA PHE A 68 25.32 -18.62 8.84
C PHE A 68 26.09 -17.97 10.01
N MET A 69 27.37 -17.61 9.83
CA MET A 69 28.18 -16.96 10.87
C MET A 69 27.69 -15.56 11.27
N SER A 70 26.95 -14.87 10.40
CA SER A 70 26.37 -13.56 10.69
C SER A 70 24.96 -13.64 11.25
N TYR A 71 24.35 -14.83 11.27
CA TYR A 71 22.92 -15.03 11.54
C TYR A 71 22.51 -14.53 12.94
N ALA A 72 23.34 -14.74 13.97
CA ALA A 72 23.01 -14.29 15.34
C ALA A 72 22.91 -12.77 15.49
N VAL A 73 23.76 -12.00 14.80
CA VAL A 73 23.72 -10.52 14.80
C VAL A 73 22.58 -10.00 13.93
N GLN A 74 22.16 -10.80 12.95
CA GLN A 74 21.08 -10.44 12.04
C GLN A 74 19.70 -10.83 12.59
N MET A 75 19.60 -11.84 13.46
CA MET A 75 18.34 -12.25 14.07
C MET A 75 17.66 -11.12 14.84
N GLU A 76 18.42 -10.35 15.63
CA GLU A 76 17.90 -9.17 16.35
C GLU A 76 17.40 -8.06 15.39
N LYS A 77 18.08 -7.88 14.25
CA LYS A 77 17.65 -6.96 13.20
C LYS A 77 16.38 -7.45 12.50
N ILE A 78 16.31 -8.75 12.23
CA ILE A 78 15.15 -9.40 11.61
C ILE A 78 13.94 -9.25 12.52
N GLU A 79 14.04 -9.57 13.81
CA GLU A 79 12.96 -9.40 14.78
C GLU A 79 12.49 -7.94 14.85
N THR A 80 13.41 -6.99 14.90
CA THR A 80 13.08 -5.56 14.92
C THR A 80 12.32 -5.14 13.66
N VAL A 81 12.80 -5.56 12.49
CA VAL A 81 12.19 -5.24 11.19
C VAL A 81 10.82 -5.91 11.05
N MET A 82 10.68 -7.17 11.46
CA MET A 82 9.41 -7.90 11.47
C MET A 82 8.38 -7.25 12.40
N HIS A 83 8.78 -6.82 13.60
CA HIS A 83 7.91 -6.07 14.50
C HIS A 83 7.48 -4.70 13.92
N MET A 84 8.35 -4.01 13.18
CA MET A 84 7.98 -2.80 12.46
C MET A 84 6.94 -3.10 11.36
N TYR A 85 7.10 -4.19 10.61
CA TYR A 85 6.13 -4.61 9.61
C TYR A 85 4.79 -5.01 10.22
N GLN A 86 4.80 -5.74 11.35
CA GLN A 86 3.59 -6.09 12.10
C GLN A 86 2.86 -4.83 12.60
N THR A 87 3.59 -3.84 13.10
CA THR A 87 2.99 -2.56 13.56
C THR A 87 2.35 -1.80 12.40
N ARG A 88 3.02 -1.69 11.25
CA ARG A 88 2.44 -1.09 10.04
C ARG A 88 1.23 -1.85 9.54
N CYS A 89 1.27 -3.18 9.53
CA CYS A 89 0.17 -4.04 9.15
C CYS A 89 -1.06 -3.87 10.09
N ASN A 90 -0.83 -3.64 11.39
CA ASN A 90 -1.89 -3.37 12.35
C ASN A 90 -2.49 -1.96 12.24
N GLN A 91 -1.71 -0.98 11.79
CA GLN A 91 -2.16 0.40 11.54
C GLN A 91 -3.05 0.53 10.29
N MET A 92 -3.01 -0.46 9.39
CA MET A 92 -3.83 -0.44 8.18
C MET A 92 -5.33 -0.52 8.52
N PRO A 93 -6.17 0.29 7.84
CA PRO A 93 -7.62 0.33 8.09
C PRO A 93 -8.29 -1.01 7.78
N SER A 94 -9.39 -1.31 8.50
CA SER A 94 -10.07 -2.61 8.44
C SER A 94 -10.54 -3.02 7.04
N ILE A 95 -10.74 -2.07 6.13
CA ILE A 95 -11.16 -2.31 4.74
C ILE A 95 -10.10 -3.13 3.96
N LEU A 96 -8.82 -2.99 4.30
CA LEU A 96 -7.74 -3.76 3.69
C LEU A 96 -7.60 -5.17 4.28
N ARG A 97 -8.20 -5.45 5.44
CA ARG A 97 -8.11 -6.79 6.08
C ARG A 97 -8.85 -7.87 5.30
N ASP A 98 -9.86 -7.48 4.52
CA ASP A 98 -10.61 -8.39 3.65
C ASP A 98 -9.83 -8.78 2.38
N TRP A 99 -8.71 -8.10 2.09
CA TRP A 99 -7.88 -8.44 0.94
C TRP A 99 -7.01 -9.65 1.25
N ARG A 100 -7.05 -10.64 0.35
CA ARG A 100 -6.22 -11.86 0.44
C ARG A 100 -4.72 -11.56 0.62
N ALA A 101 -4.21 -10.51 -0.03
CA ALA A 101 -2.82 -10.09 0.09
C ALA A 101 -2.44 -9.62 1.51
N TYR A 102 -3.39 -9.10 2.29
CA TYR A 102 -3.18 -8.77 3.70
C TYR A 102 -3.04 -10.04 4.55
N GLY A 103 -3.89 -11.03 4.30
CA GLY A 103 -3.79 -12.36 4.93
C GLY A 103 -2.46 -13.02 4.64
N ASP A 104 -2.07 -13.09 3.36
CA ASP A 104 -0.79 -13.68 2.94
C ASP A 104 0.42 -12.93 3.56
N LEU A 105 0.36 -11.59 3.69
CA LEU A 105 1.41 -10.81 4.35
C LEU A 105 1.47 -11.10 5.85
N LYS A 106 0.32 -11.22 6.50
CA LYS A 106 0.23 -11.51 7.93
C LYS A 106 0.74 -12.91 8.23
N ASP A 107 0.29 -13.91 7.46
CA ASP A 107 0.75 -15.29 7.60
C ASP A 107 2.26 -15.38 7.37
N MET A 108 2.80 -14.66 6.39
CA MET A 108 4.25 -14.60 6.17
C MET A 108 5.01 -13.90 7.31
N ILE A 109 4.43 -12.88 7.96
CA ILE A 109 5.06 -12.26 9.14
C ILE A 109 4.99 -13.22 10.35
N ASP A 110 3.85 -13.87 10.56
CA ASP A 110 3.62 -14.81 11.67
C ASP A 110 4.45 -16.10 11.50
N ASP A 111 4.71 -16.58 10.27
CA ASP A 111 5.58 -17.73 10.00
C ASP A 111 7.07 -17.45 10.28
N PHE A 112 7.48 -16.17 10.27
CA PHE A 112 8.88 -15.76 10.49
C PHE A 112 9.19 -15.35 11.94
N LEU A 113 8.17 -15.10 12.76
CA LEU A 113 8.24 -14.69 14.18
C LEU A 113 8.20 -15.92 15.10
#